data_AF-A0AAV1ICA9-F1
#
_entry.id   AF-A0AAV1ICA9-F1
#
_cell.length_a   1.000
_cell.length_b   1.000
_cell.length_c   1.000
_cell.angle_alpha   90.00
_cell.angle_beta   90.00
_cell.angle_gamma   90.00
#
_symmetry.space_group_name_H-M   'P 1'
#
loop_
_entity.id
_entity.type
_entity.pdbx_description
1 polymer ?
#
loop_
_entity_poly.entity_id
_entity_poly.type
_entity_poly.pdbx_seq_one_letter_code
_entity_poly.pdbx_strand_id
1 'polypeptide(L)'
;MWSVPSVCSFTPGVHHISLGRMDEDDSQLVLRRIMEDGTFDELRKTVIERLKQDDVLNSFIEEAVLNSKALASTKVDSKESKTDTYNYVRKEIEGKALDRALQATWRVLQDQETGLSASIEQQVHAALCAIYEERVK
;
A
#
# COMPACT_ATOMS: atom_id res chain seq x y z
N MET A 1 -28.72 10.64 34.97
CA MET A 1 -27.40 11.02 34.45
C MET A 1 -26.75 9.73 33.98
N TRP A 2 -26.98 9.33 32.73
CA TRP A 2 -26.46 8.07 32.19
C TRP A 2 -25.16 8.40 31.48
N SER A 3 -24.03 7.94 32.02
CA SER A 3 -22.74 8.02 31.34
C SER A 3 -22.80 7.20 30.06
N VAL A 4 -22.63 7.88 28.93
CA VAL A 4 -22.38 7.24 27.64
C VAL A 4 -21.03 6.55 27.74
N PRO A 5 -20.91 5.24 27.45
CA PRO A 5 -19.62 4.58 27.39
C PRO A 5 -18.80 5.25 26.29
N SER A 6 -17.59 5.70 26.60
CA SER A 6 -16.65 6.21 25.58
C SER A 6 -16.37 5.09 24.59
N VAL A 7 -16.88 5.23 23.37
CA VAL A 7 -16.84 4.20 22.30
C VAL A 7 -15.39 3.92 21.85
N CYS A 8 -14.42 4.76 22.24
CA CYS A 8 -13.08 4.79 21.68
C CYS A 8 -11.98 4.83 22.75
N SER A 9 -11.81 3.74 23.49
CA SER A 9 -10.60 3.52 24.30
C SER A 9 -9.68 2.52 23.58
N PHE A 10 -8.61 3.01 22.95
CA PHE A 10 -7.57 2.18 22.34
C PHE A 10 -6.58 1.72 23.42
N THR A 11 -6.58 0.43 23.74
CA THR A 11 -5.56 -0.20 24.60
C THR A 11 -4.72 -1.17 23.77
N PRO A 12 -3.42 -0.88 23.55
CA PRO A 12 -2.52 -1.81 22.87
C PRO A 12 -2.45 -3.13 23.66
N GLY A 13 -2.78 -4.25 23.01
CA GLY A 13 -2.67 -5.59 23.62
C GLY A 13 -3.95 -6.15 24.26
N VAL A 14 -5.10 -5.46 24.17
CA VAL A 14 -6.39 -6.02 24.60
C VAL A 14 -7.31 -6.19 23.39
N HIS A 15 -7.43 -7.42 22.91
CA HIS A 15 -8.37 -7.80 21.84
C HIS A 15 -9.83 -7.81 22.35
N HIS A 16 -10.35 -6.66 22.74
CA HIS A 16 -11.79 -6.52 22.98
C HIS A 16 -12.26 -5.13 22.57
N ILE A 17 -12.21 -4.85 21.27
CA ILE A 17 -13.17 -3.94 20.67
C ILE A 17 -14.45 -4.76 20.55
N SER A 18 -15.50 -4.39 21.28
CA SER A 18 -16.85 -4.85 20.97
C SER A 18 -17.25 -4.22 19.64
N LEU A 19 -16.75 -4.79 18.54
CA LEU A 19 -17.17 -4.46 17.19
C LEU A 19 -18.64 -4.85 17.09
N GLY A 20 -19.51 -3.90 17.39
CA GLY A 20 -20.82 -3.85 16.73
C GLY A 20 -20.55 -4.01 15.24
N ARG A 21 -21.27 -4.95 14.62
CA ARG A 21 -21.18 -5.30 13.20
C ARG A 21 -20.92 -4.04 12.36
N MET A 22 -19.70 -3.88 11.83
CA MET A 22 -19.43 -2.84 10.83
C MET A 22 -20.31 -3.17 9.63
N ASP A 23 -21.30 -2.34 9.37
CA ASP A 23 -22.07 -2.44 8.15
C ASP A 23 -21.17 -2.06 6.96
N GLU A 24 -21.47 -2.57 5.76
CA GLU A 24 -20.66 -2.34 4.56
C GLU A 24 -20.51 -0.83 4.22
N ASP A 25 -21.47 -0.02 4.68
CA ASP A 25 -21.44 1.45 4.61
C ASP A 25 -20.31 2.09 5.44
N ASP A 26 -20.03 1.55 6.64
CA ASP A 26 -19.01 2.11 7.56
C ASP A 26 -17.60 1.94 6.99
N SER A 27 -17.34 0.82 6.32
CA SER A 27 -16.04 0.55 5.69
C SER A 27 -15.72 1.55 4.58
N GLN A 28 -16.73 1.91 3.77
CA GLN A 28 -16.57 2.87 2.68
C GLN A 28 -16.36 4.29 3.20
N LEU A 29 -17.05 4.66 4.29
CA LEU A 29 -16.88 5.96 4.94
C LEU A 29 -15.49 6.11 5.57
N VAL A 30 -15.00 5.07 6.24
CA VAL A 30 -13.64 5.03 6.80
C VAL A 30 -12.60 5.21 5.70
N LEU A 31 -12.70 4.42 4.61
CA LEU A 31 -11.77 4.51 3.50
C LEU A 31 -11.80 5.90 2.86
N ARG A 32 -13.00 6.44 2.60
CA ARG A 32 -13.15 7.78 2.04
C ARG A 32 -12.45 8.83 2.92
N ARG A 33 -12.67 8.78 4.23
CA ARG A 33 -12.05 9.73 5.18
C ARG A 33 -10.53 9.66 5.14
N ILE A 34 -9.96 8.44 5.21
CA ILE A 34 -8.50 8.19 5.14
C ILE A 34 -7.90 8.62 3.79
N MET A 35 -8.69 8.57 2.72
CA MET A 35 -8.26 9.08 1.42
C MET A 35 -8.31 10.62 1.37
N GLU A 36 -9.37 11.23 1.90
CA GLU A 36 -9.58 12.68 1.87
C GLU A 36 -8.60 13.45 2.78
N ASP A 37 -8.18 12.86 3.90
CA ASP A 37 -7.21 13.48 4.82
C ASP A 37 -5.74 13.26 4.41
N GLY A 38 -5.48 12.49 3.35
CA GLY A 38 -4.16 12.21 2.81
C GLY A 38 -3.40 11.05 3.47
N THR A 39 -3.95 10.45 4.53
CA THR A 39 -3.32 9.34 5.26
C THR A 39 -3.08 8.13 4.34
N PHE A 40 -4.02 7.84 3.42
CA PHE A 40 -3.85 6.77 2.44
C PHE A 40 -2.58 6.97 1.58
N ASP A 41 -2.34 8.20 1.15
CA ASP A 41 -1.20 8.54 0.30
C ASP A 41 0.13 8.48 1.06
N GLU A 42 0.15 8.83 2.35
CA GLU A 42 1.32 8.67 3.21
C GLU A 42 1.67 7.20 3.44
N LEU A 43 0.67 6.36 3.70
CA LEU A 43 0.84 4.90 3.81
C LEU A 43 1.38 4.32 2.50
N ARG A 44 0.78 4.70 1.36
CA ARG A 44 1.25 4.29 0.03
C ARG A 44 2.69 4.73 -0.24
N LYS A 45 3.04 5.97 0.11
CA LYS A 45 4.40 6.50 -0.04
C LYS A 45 5.40 5.68 0.77
N THR A 46 5.06 5.33 2.01
CA THR A 46 5.89 4.51 2.89
C THR A 46 6.17 3.14 2.27
N VAL A 47 5.15 2.47 1.73
CA VAL A 47 5.32 1.21 1.00
C VAL A 47 6.27 1.38 -0.18
N ILE A 48 6.07 2.41 -1.01
CA ILE A 48 6.91 2.67 -2.19
C ILE A 48 8.38 2.91 -1.79
N GLU A 49 8.63 3.65 -0.71
CA GLU A 49 9.99 3.91 -0.22
C GLU A 49 10.68 2.62 0.22
N ARG A 50 9.95 1.72 0.89
CA ARG A 50 10.47 0.39 1.26
C ARG A 50 10.74 -0.49 0.05
N LEU A 51 9.83 -0.50 -0.93
CA LEU A 51 10.03 -1.27 -2.17
C LEU A 51 11.26 -0.80 -2.97
N LYS A 52 11.55 0.51 -2.98
CA LYS A 52 12.76 1.04 -3.63
C LYS A 52 14.06 0.57 -2.96
N GLN A 53 14.00 0.18 -1.70
CA GLN A 53 15.12 -0.33 -0.91
C GLN A 53 15.15 -1.87 -0.88
N ASP A 54 14.23 -2.55 -1.58
CA ASP A 54 14.20 -4.00 -1.63
C ASP A 54 15.23 -4.54 -2.63
N ASP A 55 16.38 -4.99 -2.11
CA ASP A 55 17.49 -5.50 -2.93
C ASP A 55 17.09 -6.70 -3.80
N VAL A 56 16.15 -7.52 -3.34
CA VAL A 56 15.69 -8.70 -4.10
C VAL A 56 14.87 -8.27 -5.31
N LEU A 57 13.97 -7.30 -5.14
CA LEU A 57 13.18 -6.73 -6.22
C LEU A 57 14.06 -5.97 -7.20
N ASN A 58 14.99 -5.15 -6.69
CA ASN A 58 15.93 -4.39 -7.51
C ASN A 58 16.82 -5.31 -8.35
N SER A 59 17.43 -6.32 -7.72
CA SER A 59 18.26 -7.31 -8.43
C SER A 59 17.47 -8.07 -9.49
N PHE A 60 16.23 -8.47 -9.17
CA PHE A 60 15.35 -9.13 -10.14
C PHE A 60 15.07 -8.24 -11.36
N ILE A 61 14.77 -6.96 -11.16
CA ILE A 61 14.51 -6.02 -12.26
C ILE A 61 15.77 -5.81 -13.09
N GLU A 62 16.93 -5.63 -12.45
CA GLU A 62 18.22 -5.48 -13.14
C GLU A 62 18.53 -6.70 -14.01
N GLU A 63 18.42 -7.91 -13.45
CA GLU A 63 18.62 -9.16 -14.20
C GLU A 63 17.63 -9.32 -15.35
N ALA A 64 16.36 -8.96 -15.15
CA ALA A 64 15.35 -9.05 -16.19
C ALA A 64 15.62 -8.08 -17.34
N VAL A 65 16.12 -6.88 -17.05
CA VAL A 65 16.54 -5.90 -18.06
C VAL A 65 17.78 -6.39 -18.80
N LEU A 66 18.81 -6.86 -18.09
CA LEU A 66 20.05 -7.35 -18.70
C LEU A 66 19.82 -8.54 -19.63
N ASN A 67 18.85 -9.40 -19.31
CA ASN A 67 18.49 -10.57 -20.12
C ASN A 67 17.34 -10.32 -21.11
N SER A 68 16.92 -9.05 -21.30
CA SER A 68 15.79 -8.72 -22.19
C SER A 68 16.09 -9.07 -23.64
N LYS A 69 15.16 -9.79 -24.27
CA LYS A 69 15.24 -10.09 -25.70
C LYS A 69 15.03 -8.83 -26.55
N ALA A 70 14.21 -7.89 -26.09
CA ALA A 70 14.01 -6.62 -26.75
C ALA A 70 15.34 -5.82 -26.81
N LEU A 71 16.11 -5.78 -25.72
CA LEU A 71 17.43 -5.14 -25.74
C LEU A 71 18.42 -5.88 -26.65
N ALA A 72 18.45 -7.21 -26.59
CA ALA A 72 19.38 -8.01 -27.40
C ALA A 72 19.12 -7.91 -28.92
N SER A 73 17.88 -7.65 -29.33
CA SER A 73 17.47 -7.64 -30.75
C SER A 73 17.40 -6.25 -31.38
N THR A 74 17.51 -5.16 -30.61
CA THR A 74 17.28 -3.81 -31.12
C THR A 74 18.57 -3.10 -31.56
N LYS A 75 18.61 -2.65 -32.82
CA LYS A 75 19.60 -1.66 -33.28
C LYS A 75 19.05 -0.26 -33.01
N VAL A 76 19.67 0.43 -32.06
CA VAL A 76 19.23 1.77 -31.63
C VAL A 76 19.92 2.83 -32.50
N ASP A 77 19.23 3.33 -33.53
CA ASP A 77 19.76 4.31 -34.50
C ASP A 77 19.03 5.66 -34.48
N SER A 78 17.84 5.73 -33.89
CA SER A 78 17.00 6.94 -33.81
C SER A 78 16.35 7.13 -32.44
N LYS A 79 15.84 8.33 -32.18
CA LYS A 79 15.13 8.66 -30.92
C LYS A 79 13.80 7.90 -30.79
N GLU A 80 13.11 7.68 -31.90
CA GLU A 80 11.89 6.86 -31.97
C GLU A 80 12.23 5.40 -31.63
N SER A 81 13.28 4.84 -32.24
CA SER A 81 13.80 3.50 -31.93
C SER A 81 14.14 3.33 -30.43
N LYS A 82 14.69 4.36 -29.76
CA LYS A 82 14.93 4.33 -28.29
C LYS A 82 13.64 4.21 -27.47
N THR A 83 12.61 4.96 -27.85
CA THR A 83 11.33 4.97 -27.14
C THR A 83 10.62 3.63 -27.31
N ASP A 84 10.65 3.08 -28.53
CA ASP A 84 10.09 1.77 -28.82
C ASP A 84 10.84 0.66 -28.07
N THR A 85 12.17 0.71 -28.04
CA THR A 85 12.99 -0.22 -27.25
C THR A 85 12.57 -0.21 -25.78
N TYR A 86 12.46 0.98 -25.17
CA TYR A 86 12.00 1.11 -23.78
C TYR A 86 10.62 0.48 -23.57
N ASN A 87 9.68 0.76 -24.47
CA ASN A 87 8.33 0.23 -24.38
C ASN A 87 8.29 -1.31 -24.51
N TYR A 88 9.12 -1.88 -25.40
CA TYR A 88 9.22 -3.34 -25.54
C TYR A 88 9.83 -4.01 -24.30
N VAL A 89 10.92 -3.45 -23.78
CA VAL A 89 11.56 -3.93 -22.54
C VAL A 89 10.60 -3.84 -21.36
N ARG A 90 9.91 -2.70 -21.22
CA ARG A 90 8.87 -2.52 -20.19
C ARG A 90 7.81 -3.61 -20.32
N LYS A 91 7.21 -3.80 -21.49
CA LYS A 91 6.15 -4.81 -21.71
C LYS A 91 6.64 -6.23 -21.42
N GLU A 92 7.89 -6.55 -21.74
CA GLU A 92 8.48 -7.86 -21.48
C GLU A 92 8.59 -8.15 -19.98
N ILE A 93 8.90 -7.13 -19.17
CA ILE A 93 9.24 -7.28 -17.75
C ILE A 93 8.04 -6.96 -16.83
N GLU A 94 7.14 -6.07 -17.24
CA GLU A 94 6.10 -5.45 -16.40
C GLU A 94 5.29 -6.47 -15.61
N GLY A 95 4.76 -7.53 -16.24
CA GLY A 95 3.97 -8.53 -15.53
C GLY A 95 4.74 -9.22 -14.39
N LYS A 96 5.96 -9.69 -14.66
CA LYS A 96 6.78 -10.37 -13.64
C LYS A 96 7.28 -9.42 -12.56
N ALA A 97 7.62 -8.18 -12.94
CA ALA A 97 8.03 -7.16 -11.98
C ALA A 97 6.87 -6.77 -11.05
N LEU A 98 5.64 -6.67 -11.58
CA LEU A 98 4.44 -6.42 -10.78
C LEU A 98 4.19 -7.55 -9.78
N ASP A 99 4.28 -8.81 -10.22
CA ASP A 99 4.12 -9.96 -9.32
C ASP A 99 5.14 -9.95 -8.17
N ARG A 100 6.40 -9.64 -8.48
CA ARG A 100 7.46 -9.52 -7.46
C ARG A 100 7.28 -8.32 -6.55
N ALA A 101 6.83 -7.19 -7.09
CA ALA A 101 6.50 -6.01 -6.31
C ALA A 101 5.32 -6.26 -5.36
N LEU A 102 4.30 -7.04 -5.78
CA LEU A 102 3.20 -7.46 -4.91
C LEU A 102 3.71 -8.32 -3.74
N GLN A 103 4.57 -9.30 -4.02
CA GLN A 103 5.16 -10.14 -2.97
C GLN A 103 6.02 -9.33 -2.00
N ALA A 104 6.82 -8.38 -2.51
CA ALA A 104 7.60 -7.47 -1.69
C ALA A 104 6.70 -6.56 -0.84
N THR A 105 5.60 -6.05 -1.42
CA THR A 105 4.61 -5.23 -0.70
C THR A 105 4.00 -6.01 0.45
N TRP A 106 3.63 -7.27 0.23
CA TRP A 106 3.08 -8.12 1.28
C TRP A 106 4.08 -8.33 2.42
N ARG A 107 5.36 -8.54 2.11
CA ARG A 107 6.42 -8.62 3.13
C ARG A 107 6.54 -7.33 3.92
N VAL A 108 6.53 -6.16 3.26
CA VAL A 108 6.57 -4.85 3.92
C VAL A 108 5.38 -4.66 4.86
N LEU A 109 4.18 -5.07 4.46
CA LEU A 109 2.98 -4.98 5.31
C LEU A 109 3.05 -5.91 6.52
N GLN A 110 3.73 -7.05 6.41
CA GLN A 110 3.92 -8.01 7.50
C GLN A 110 5.12 -7.70 8.39
N ASP A 111 6.02 -6.83 7.96
CA ASP A 111 7.25 -6.52 8.66
C ASP A 111 6.97 -5.71 9.94
N GLN A 112 7.20 -6.35 11.08
CA GLN A 112 7.01 -5.75 12.40
C GLN A 112 7.95 -4.57 12.64
N GLU A 113 9.13 -4.53 12.01
CA GLU A 113 10.09 -3.44 12.18
C GLU A 113 9.62 -2.15 11.50
N THR A 114 8.85 -2.26 10.41
CA THR A 114 8.26 -1.07 9.78
C THR A 114 7.14 -0.46 10.61
N GLY A 115 6.47 -1.26 11.45
CA GLY A 115 5.29 -0.85 12.20
C GLY A 115 4.10 -0.46 11.31
N LEU A 116 4.13 -0.76 10.00
CA LEU A 116 3.15 -0.27 9.05
C LEU A 116 1.76 -0.86 9.29
N SER A 117 1.66 -2.14 9.65
CA SER A 117 0.40 -2.80 10.02
C SER A 117 -0.26 -2.13 11.22
N ALA A 118 0.50 -1.87 12.28
CA ALA A 118 0.01 -1.17 13.48
C ALA A 118 -0.45 0.27 13.14
N SER A 119 0.29 0.97 12.27
CA SER A 119 -0.10 2.29 11.79
C SER A 119 -1.43 2.24 11.02
N ILE A 120 -1.60 1.28 10.11
CA ILE A 120 -2.86 1.09 9.38
C ILE A 120 -4.03 0.86 10.36
N GLU A 121 -3.86 -0.03 11.33
CA GLU A 121 -4.88 -0.31 12.35
C GLU A 121 -5.25 0.94 13.14
N GLN A 122 -4.26 1.72 13.57
CA GLN A 122 -4.47 2.96 14.31
C GLN A 122 -5.25 3.99 13.49
N GLN A 123 -4.89 4.18 12.22
CA GLN A 123 -5.55 5.15 11.34
C GLN A 123 -6.99 4.74 11.02
N VAL A 124 -7.21 3.46 10.75
CA VAL A 124 -8.57 2.90 10.56
C VAL A 124 -9.41 3.08 11.82
N HIS A 125 -8.86 2.79 12.99
CA HIS A 125 -9.56 2.97 14.26
C HIS A 125 -9.91 4.45 14.51
N ALA A 126 -8.97 5.37 14.29
CA ALA A 126 -9.20 6.79 14.48
C ALA A 126 -10.30 7.33 13.54
N ALA A 127 -10.25 6.94 12.26
CA ALA A 127 -11.28 7.32 11.29
C ALA A 127 -12.67 6.77 11.65
N LEU A 128 -12.73 5.51 12.07
CA LEU A 128 -13.97 4.88 12.52
C LEU A 128 -14.55 5.58 13.75
N CYS A 129 -13.72 5.92 14.73
CA CYS A 129 -14.11 6.66 15.92
C CYS A 129 -14.70 8.02 15.57
N ALA A 130 -14.04 8.78 14.69
CA ALA A 130 -14.52 10.09 14.28
C ALA A 130 -15.88 10.03 13.57
N ILE A 131 -16.12 8.99 12.76
CA ILE A 131 -17.43 8.74 12.11
C ILE A 131 -18.52 8.48 13.15
N TYR A 132 -18.25 7.64 14.15
CA TYR A 132 -19.25 7.37 15.20
C TYR A 132 -19.53 8.61 16.07
N GLU A 133 -18.51 9.40 16.40
CA GLU A 133 -18.69 10.66 17.15
C GLU A 133 -19.54 11.68 16.39
N GLU A 134 -19.42 11.73 15.06
CA GLU A 134 -20.24 12.59 14.20
C GLU A 134 -21.71 12.16 14.15
N ARG A 135 -22.00 10.85 14.26
CA ARG A 135 -23.37 10.31 14.23
C ARG A 135 -24.15 10.48 15.54
N VAL A 136 -23.43 10.64 16.65
CA VAL A 136 -24.03 10.83 17.99
C VAL A 136 -24.35 12.30 18.27
N LYS A 137 -23.83 13.23 17.46
CA LYS A 137 -24.14 14.67 17.52
C LYS A 137 -25.46 14.99 16.83
#